data_AF-A0A674ATF0-F1
#
_entry.id   AF-A0A674ATF0-F1
#
_cell.length_a   1.000
_cell.length_b   1.000
_cell.length_c   1.000
_cell.angle_alpha   90.00
_cell.angle_beta   90.00
_cell.angle_gamma   90.00
#
_symmetry.space_group_name_H-M   'P 1'
#
loop_
_entity.id
_entity.type
_entity.pdbx_description
1 polymer ?
#
loop_
_entity_poly.entity_id
_entity_poly.type
_entity_poly.pdbx_seq_one_letter_code
_entity_poly.pdbx_strand_id
1 'polypeptide(L)'
;QQYRTLKKHYENCEVVMGNLEITSIDRNRNLSFLKSIREVTGYVLVALNQFDYLPLENLRIVRGTKLYEGRYALAIFLNYRRDGFYGLRQLGLRNLTEILNGGVYVDQNKFLCHADTIHWRDIIKNPQAELLVVPSNNSGLGCKRCHRSCNGRCWGHQDNQCQSLTKTVCAEQCDGRCFGPYVSNCCHKECAGGCSGPKDTDCFACTNFNDSGACVTQCPQPFVYNPTTFQLESNPRAKYTYGSFCVEKCPRKNWLPDPHHA
;
A
#
# COMPACT_ATOMS: atom_id res chain seq x y z
N GLN A 1 1.68 -22.67 14.36
CA GLN A 1 0.82 -22.95 13.19
C GLN A 1 0.55 -21.68 12.39
N GLN A 2 0.07 -20.59 13.03
CA GLN A 2 -0.14 -19.24 12.48
C GLN A 2 0.92 -18.78 11.45
N TYR A 3 2.20 -18.72 11.85
CA TYR A 3 3.30 -18.27 10.99
C TYR A 3 3.46 -19.08 9.69
N ARG A 4 3.27 -20.40 9.75
CA ARG A 4 3.41 -21.25 8.55
C ARG A 4 2.30 -20.98 7.54
N THR A 5 1.08 -20.75 8.03
CA THR A 5 -0.07 -20.36 7.18
C THR A 5 0.16 -19.00 6.55
N LEU A 6 0.58 -18.00 7.35
CA LEU A 6 0.93 -16.67 6.84
C LEU A 6 1.98 -16.75 5.73
N LYS A 7 3.09 -17.46 6.00
CA LYS A 7 4.16 -17.64 5.03
C LYS A 7 3.66 -18.33 3.76
N LYS A 8 2.94 -19.45 3.88
CA LYS A 8 2.40 -20.20 2.73
C LYS A 8 1.50 -19.33 1.85
N HIS A 9 0.75 -18.39 2.43
CA HIS A 9 -0.22 -17.57 1.69
C HIS A 9 0.44 -16.39 0.96
N TYR A 10 1.47 -15.77 1.55
CA TYR A 10 2.05 -14.53 1.04
C TYR A 10 3.50 -14.65 0.52
N GLU A 11 4.13 -15.82 0.60
CA GLU A 11 5.46 -16.03 0.03
C GLU A 11 5.45 -15.88 -1.49
N ASN A 12 6.35 -15.04 -2.02
CA ASN A 12 6.46 -14.67 -3.44
C ASN A 12 5.20 -14.02 -4.04
N CYS A 13 4.37 -13.39 -3.19
CA CYS A 13 3.18 -12.66 -3.63
C CYS A 13 3.50 -11.18 -3.81
N GLU A 14 3.36 -10.65 -5.04
CA GLU A 14 3.49 -9.21 -5.29
C GLU A 14 2.18 -8.44 -5.08
N VAL A 15 1.04 -9.05 -5.40
CA VAL A 15 -0.28 -8.42 -5.32
C VAL A 15 -1.22 -9.29 -4.50
N VAL A 16 -1.62 -8.76 -3.34
CA VAL A 16 -2.60 -9.40 -2.46
C VAL A 16 -4.01 -9.05 -2.93
N MET A 17 -4.68 -10.01 -3.56
CA MET A 17 -6.09 -9.93 -3.96
C MET A 17 -7.02 -10.19 -2.75
N GLY A 18 -6.94 -9.33 -1.75
CA GLY A 18 -7.71 -9.39 -0.53
C GLY A 18 -7.05 -8.56 0.57
N ASN A 19 -7.13 -9.06 1.79
CA ASN A 19 -6.53 -8.41 2.96
C ASN A 19 -5.15 -9.00 3.26
N LEU A 20 -4.27 -8.20 3.83
CA LEU A 20 -3.02 -8.65 4.42
C LEU A 20 -3.15 -8.62 5.94
N GLU A 21 -3.29 -9.79 6.56
CA GLU A 21 -3.48 -9.91 8.01
C GLU A 21 -2.27 -10.56 8.67
N ILE A 22 -1.47 -9.74 9.36
CA ILE A 22 -0.28 -10.16 10.09
C ILE A 22 -0.64 -10.10 11.57
N THR A 23 -0.99 -11.24 12.15
CA THR A 23 -1.46 -11.32 13.52
C THR A 23 -0.82 -12.45 14.30
N SER A 24 -0.63 -12.24 15.61
CA SER A 24 -0.14 -13.26 16.53
C SER A 24 1.19 -13.91 16.10
N ILE A 25 2.12 -13.10 15.56
CA ILE A 25 3.44 -13.55 15.13
C ILE A 25 4.47 -13.35 16.25
N ASP A 26 5.14 -14.45 16.62
CA ASP A 26 6.21 -14.46 17.62
C ASP A 26 7.42 -13.62 17.19
N ARG A 27 8.21 -13.18 18.18
CA ARG A 27 9.42 -12.37 17.97
C ARG A 27 10.44 -12.96 17.00
N ASN A 28 10.70 -14.27 17.07
CA ASN A 28 11.82 -14.91 16.36
C ASN A 28 11.45 -15.37 14.93
N ARG A 29 10.37 -14.85 14.34
CA ARG A 29 9.90 -15.26 13.02
C ARG A 29 10.52 -14.39 11.94
N ASN A 30 10.94 -15.02 10.85
CA ASN A 30 11.47 -14.30 9.70
C ASN A 30 10.32 -13.89 8.77
N LEU A 31 10.08 -12.58 8.66
CA LEU A 31 9.04 -12.00 7.82
C LEU A 31 9.56 -11.48 6.46
N SER A 32 10.80 -11.79 6.07
CA SER A 32 11.42 -11.28 4.84
C SER A 32 10.63 -11.56 3.56
N PHE A 33 9.81 -12.61 3.54
CA PHE A 33 8.95 -12.94 2.41
C PHE A 33 7.93 -11.85 2.10
N LEU A 34 7.53 -11.04 3.09
CA LEU A 34 6.63 -9.90 2.92
C LEU A 34 7.22 -8.79 2.06
N LYS A 35 8.56 -8.75 1.87
CA LYS A 35 9.21 -7.77 1.00
C LYS A 35 8.79 -7.91 -0.46
N SER A 36 8.23 -9.06 -0.87
CA SER A 36 7.73 -9.22 -2.24
C SER A 36 6.46 -8.42 -2.51
N ILE A 37 5.67 -8.10 -1.47
CA ILE A 37 4.37 -7.44 -1.60
C ILE A 37 4.54 -5.99 -2.03
N ARG A 38 3.82 -5.61 -3.09
CA ARG A 38 3.78 -4.28 -3.67
C ARG A 38 2.39 -3.64 -3.59
N GLU A 39 1.34 -4.44 -3.63
CA GLU A 39 -0.04 -3.97 -3.62
C GLU A 39 -0.93 -4.85 -2.74
N VAL A 40 -1.81 -4.20 -1.97
CA VAL A 40 -2.89 -4.87 -1.23
C VAL A 40 -4.22 -4.25 -1.64
N THR A 41 -5.13 -5.06 -2.15
CA THR A 41 -6.42 -4.57 -2.69
C THR A 41 -7.46 -4.27 -1.60
N GLY A 42 -7.43 -5.02 -0.49
CA GLY A 42 -8.26 -4.79 0.69
C GLY A 42 -7.59 -3.84 1.68
N TYR A 43 -7.48 -4.29 2.93
CA TYR A 43 -6.78 -3.59 4.01
C TYR A 43 -5.53 -4.34 4.47
N VAL A 44 -4.68 -3.65 5.24
CA VAL A 44 -3.53 -4.20 5.96
C VAL A 44 -3.79 -4.13 7.46
N LEU A 45 -3.78 -5.28 8.12
CA LEU A 45 -3.93 -5.42 9.57
C LEU A 45 -2.64 -5.98 10.17
N VAL A 46 -2.07 -5.26 11.14
CA VAL A 46 -0.89 -5.67 11.90
C VAL A 46 -1.22 -5.56 13.38
N ALA A 47 -1.60 -6.68 13.99
CA ALA A 47 -2.04 -6.67 15.39
C ALA A 47 -1.54 -7.84 16.22
N LEU A 48 -1.36 -7.63 17.52
CA LEU A 48 -1.01 -8.67 18.48
C LEU A 48 0.32 -9.38 18.19
N ASN A 49 1.25 -8.70 17.50
CA ASN A 49 2.55 -9.26 17.15
C ASN A 49 3.64 -8.92 18.15
N GLN A 50 4.77 -9.65 18.07
CA GLN A 50 5.90 -9.51 18.98
C GLN A 50 7.25 -9.27 18.26
N PHE A 51 7.27 -9.30 16.93
CA PHE A 51 8.45 -8.95 16.13
C PHE A 51 8.75 -7.45 16.22
N ASP A 52 9.98 -7.07 15.92
CA ASP A 52 10.51 -5.70 16.07
C ASP A 52 10.37 -4.86 14.79
N TYR A 53 10.42 -5.49 13.62
CA TYR A 53 10.38 -4.82 12.32
C TYR A 53 9.32 -5.42 11.38
N LEU A 54 8.54 -4.55 10.74
CA LEU A 54 7.59 -4.94 9.69
C LEU A 54 8.21 -4.74 8.29
N PRO A 55 8.65 -5.80 7.58
CA PRO A 55 9.42 -5.66 6.34
C PRO A 55 8.51 -5.54 5.09
N LEU A 56 7.67 -4.51 5.02
CA LEU A 56 6.81 -4.20 3.86
C LEU A 56 7.43 -3.11 2.97
N GLU A 57 8.74 -3.17 2.78
CA GLU A 57 9.53 -2.08 2.18
C GLU A 57 9.15 -1.76 0.73
N ASN A 58 8.51 -2.70 0.04
CA ASN A 58 8.08 -2.56 -1.35
C ASN A 58 6.58 -2.32 -1.51
N LEU A 59 5.80 -2.32 -0.41
CA LEU A 59 4.39 -2.01 -0.45
C LEU A 59 4.22 -0.56 -0.91
N ARG A 60 3.58 -0.36 -2.07
CA ARG A 60 3.36 0.96 -2.68
C ARG A 60 1.97 1.50 -2.41
N ILE A 61 0.98 0.62 -2.46
CA ILE A 61 -0.43 0.99 -2.47
C ILE A 61 -1.28 0.02 -1.65
N VAL A 62 -2.22 0.58 -0.89
CA VAL A 62 -3.36 -0.13 -0.30
C VAL A 62 -4.64 0.45 -0.89
N ARG A 63 -5.43 -0.37 -1.59
CA ARG A 63 -6.61 0.15 -2.30
C ARG A 63 -7.81 0.38 -1.39
N GLY A 64 -7.98 -0.39 -0.32
CA GLY A 64 -9.10 -0.21 0.59
C GLY A 64 -10.46 -0.57 -0.01
N THR A 65 -10.52 -1.58 -0.89
CA THR A 65 -11.79 -2.12 -1.41
C THR A 65 -12.61 -2.81 -0.31
N LYS A 66 -11.91 -3.30 0.72
CA LYS A 66 -12.44 -3.71 2.03
C LYS A 66 -11.69 -2.94 3.09
N LEU A 67 -12.37 -2.63 4.20
CA LEU A 67 -11.82 -1.84 5.30
C LEU A 67 -11.96 -2.62 6.63
N TYR A 68 -10.92 -2.55 7.46
CA TYR A 68 -10.97 -3.06 8.82
C TYR A 68 -11.94 -2.20 9.64
N GLU A 69 -12.87 -2.86 10.34
CA GLU A 69 -14.02 -2.22 11.03
C GLU A 69 -14.83 -1.26 10.15
N GLY A 70 -14.81 -1.44 8.82
CA GLY A 70 -15.48 -0.55 7.88
C GLY A 70 -14.84 0.84 7.75
N ARG A 71 -13.70 1.10 8.39
CA ARG A 71 -13.11 2.45 8.50
C ARG A 71 -11.67 2.53 8.02
N TYR A 72 -10.83 1.56 8.34
CA TYR A 72 -9.38 1.67 8.17
C TYR A 72 -8.85 0.77 7.06
N ALA A 73 -8.02 1.32 6.17
CA ALA A 73 -7.26 0.54 5.21
C ALA A 73 -5.91 0.09 5.78
N LEU A 74 -5.40 0.78 6.79
CA LEU A 74 -4.22 0.38 7.55
C LEU A 74 -4.54 0.44 9.05
N ALA A 75 -4.44 -0.71 9.72
CA ALA A 75 -4.65 -0.82 11.16
C ALA A 75 -3.44 -1.49 11.82
N ILE A 76 -2.75 -0.79 12.72
CA ILE A 76 -1.55 -1.26 13.40
C ILE A 76 -1.72 -1.03 14.90
N PHE A 77 -1.94 -2.07 15.68
CA PHE A 77 -2.18 -1.91 17.12
C PHE A 77 -1.82 -3.13 17.97
N LEU A 78 -1.56 -2.89 19.26
CA LEU A 78 -1.26 -3.94 20.24
C LEU A 78 -0.10 -4.86 19.83
N ASN A 79 0.88 -4.37 19.08
CA ASN A 79 2.04 -5.16 18.66
C ASN A 79 3.13 -5.21 19.72
N TYR A 80 2.77 -5.70 20.91
CA TYR A 80 3.69 -5.95 22.01
C TYR A 80 3.11 -7.00 22.95
N ARG A 81 3.98 -7.70 23.68
CA ARG A 81 3.52 -8.58 24.77
C ARG A 81 3.31 -7.74 26.03
N ARG A 82 2.16 -7.88 26.72
CA ARG A 82 1.85 -7.09 27.94
C ARG A 82 2.95 -7.19 29.00
N ASP A 83 3.46 -8.40 29.22
CA ASP A 83 4.54 -8.70 30.17
C ASP A 83 5.93 -8.74 29.51
N GLY A 84 6.06 -8.20 28.29
CA GLY A 84 7.27 -8.27 27.49
C GLY A 84 8.06 -6.96 27.44
N PHE A 85 9.36 -7.09 27.24
CA PHE A 85 10.28 -5.99 26.92
C PHE A 85 10.47 -5.80 25.41
N TYR A 86 9.63 -6.45 24.59
CA TYR A 86 9.74 -6.49 23.14
C TYR A 86 8.37 -6.36 22.47
N GLY A 87 8.41 -5.87 21.24
CA GLY A 87 7.28 -5.61 20.36
C GLY A 87 7.74 -4.80 19.16
N LEU A 88 6.79 -4.39 18.32
CA LEU A 88 7.04 -3.65 17.10
C LEU A 88 7.67 -2.30 17.40
N ARG A 89 8.83 -2.06 16.78
CA ARG A 89 9.64 -0.84 16.94
C ARG A 89 9.66 0.01 15.70
N GLN A 90 9.63 -0.61 14.52
CA GLN A 90 9.78 0.11 13.27
C GLN A 90 8.88 -0.47 12.16
N LEU A 91 8.26 0.42 11.40
CA LEU A 91 7.49 0.10 10.21
C LEU A 91 8.38 0.25 8.97
N GLY A 92 8.62 -0.82 8.23
CA GLY A 92 9.29 -0.77 6.93
C GLY A 92 8.33 -0.38 5.82
N LEU A 93 7.70 0.80 5.89
CA LEU A 93 6.68 1.26 4.93
C LEU A 93 7.18 2.39 4.01
N ARG A 94 8.49 2.44 3.76
CA ARG A 94 9.14 3.55 3.03
C ARG A 94 8.57 3.84 1.64
N ASN A 95 8.06 2.82 0.95
CA ASN A 95 7.47 2.97 -0.38
C ASN A 95 5.95 3.13 -0.36
N LEU A 96 5.30 3.08 0.82
CA LEU A 96 3.86 3.26 0.92
C LEU A 96 3.53 4.73 0.75
N THR A 97 3.10 5.08 -0.46
CA THR A 97 2.76 6.45 -0.82
C THR A 97 1.29 6.61 -1.19
N GLU A 98 0.50 5.53 -1.26
CA GLU A 98 -0.91 5.60 -1.61
C GLU A 98 -1.82 4.72 -0.73
N ILE A 99 -2.85 5.33 -0.16
CA ILE A 99 -4.05 4.65 0.34
C ILE A 99 -5.25 5.24 -0.39
N LEU A 100 -5.85 4.48 -1.31
CA LEU A 100 -6.92 5.01 -2.19
C LEU A 100 -8.22 5.28 -1.43
N ASN A 101 -8.60 4.36 -0.55
CA ASN A 101 -9.81 4.43 0.26
C ASN A 101 -9.51 3.94 1.68
N GLY A 102 -10.25 4.47 2.67
CA GLY A 102 -10.07 4.11 4.07
C GLY A 102 -9.04 4.95 4.83
N GLY A 103 -9.18 4.91 6.14
CA GLY A 103 -8.34 5.63 7.09
C GLY A 103 -7.09 4.86 7.54
N VAL A 104 -6.37 5.47 8.47
CA VAL A 104 -5.21 4.89 9.14
C VAL A 104 -5.43 4.92 10.65
N TYR A 105 -5.25 3.75 11.29
CA TYR A 105 -5.31 3.56 12.73
C TYR A 105 -3.98 2.99 13.22
N VAL A 106 -3.24 3.79 14.00
CA VAL A 106 -1.99 3.37 14.64
C VAL A 106 -2.06 3.78 16.11
N ASP A 107 -2.34 2.82 16.99
CA ASP A 107 -2.48 3.09 18.42
C ASP A 107 -2.03 1.88 19.25
N GLN A 108 -1.72 2.09 20.53
CA GLN A 108 -1.37 1.05 21.48
C GLN A 108 -0.20 0.17 21.00
N ASN A 109 0.84 0.78 20.42
CA ASN A 109 2.07 0.07 20.08
C ASN A 109 3.20 0.54 21.00
N LYS A 110 3.30 -0.02 22.21
CA LYS A 110 4.19 0.46 23.30
C LYS A 110 5.63 0.83 22.89
N PHE A 111 6.20 0.14 21.91
CA PHE A 111 7.60 0.29 21.48
C PHE A 111 7.77 0.93 20.10
N LEU A 112 6.69 1.28 19.40
CA LEU A 112 6.74 1.77 18.04
C LEU A 112 7.27 3.20 17.99
N CYS A 113 8.24 3.44 17.09
CA CYS A 113 8.86 4.72 16.83
C CYS A 113 8.46 5.29 15.46
N HIS A 114 8.58 6.61 15.32
CA HIS A 114 8.53 7.38 14.07
C HIS A 114 7.20 7.44 13.30
N ALA A 115 6.23 6.56 13.57
CA ALA A 115 4.93 6.57 12.90
C ALA A 115 4.16 7.89 13.09
N ASP A 116 4.41 8.60 14.19
CA ASP A 116 3.91 9.93 14.51
C ASP A 116 4.53 11.05 13.66
N THR A 117 5.74 10.82 13.12
CA THR A 117 6.44 11.79 12.28
C THR A 117 5.97 11.78 10.82
N ILE A 118 5.25 10.74 10.41
CA ILE A 118 4.81 10.55 9.04
C ILE A 118 3.68 11.52 8.70
N HIS A 119 3.80 12.17 7.54
CA HIS A 119 2.73 12.97 6.98
C HIS A 119 1.70 12.08 6.28
N TRP A 120 0.79 11.49 7.05
CA TRP A 120 -0.22 10.56 6.56
C TRP A 120 -1.19 11.16 5.54
N ARG A 121 -1.41 12.47 5.57
CA ARG A 121 -2.27 13.17 4.59
C ARG A 121 -1.68 13.21 3.17
N ASP A 122 -0.37 13.02 3.02
CA ASP A 122 0.25 12.79 1.72
C ASP A 122 -0.07 11.39 1.17
N ILE A 123 -0.17 10.39 2.05
CA ILE A 123 -0.40 8.99 1.69
C ILE A 123 -1.89 8.73 1.40
N ILE A 124 -2.78 9.23 2.26
CA ILE A 124 -4.22 9.02 2.16
C ILE A 124 -4.81 9.87 1.04
N LYS A 125 -5.44 9.23 0.05
CA LYS A 125 -6.09 9.91 -1.07
C LYS A 125 -7.30 10.72 -0.61
N ASN A 126 -8.21 10.08 0.13
CA ASN A 126 -9.44 10.70 0.63
C ASN A 126 -9.17 11.58 1.87
N PRO A 127 -9.28 12.92 1.79
CA PRO A 127 -9.02 13.80 2.93
C PRO A 127 -10.02 13.64 4.07
N GLN A 128 -11.20 13.08 3.82
CA GLN A 128 -12.23 12.84 4.83
C GLN A 128 -12.04 11.51 5.58
N ALA A 129 -11.09 10.67 5.16
CA ALA A 129 -10.83 9.41 5.84
C ALA A 129 -10.29 9.65 7.25
N GLU A 130 -10.65 8.73 8.16
CA GLU A 130 -10.26 8.79 9.56
C GLU A 130 -8.74 8.60 9.71
N LEU A 131 -8.11 9.46 10.51
CA LEU A 131 -6.68 9.37 10.80
C LEU A 131 -6.51 9.43 12.31
N LEU A 132 -6.17 8.29 12.91
CA LEU A 132 -5.81 8.20 14.32
C LEU A 132 -4.42 7.59 14.43
N VAL A 133 -3.44 8.41 14.80
CA VAL A 133 -2.06 7.99 15.04
C VAL A 133 -1.65 8.53 16.39
N VAL A 134 -1.57 7.65 17.38
CA VAL A 134 -1.23 8.00 18.75
C VAL A 134 0.25 7.69 18.98
N PRO A 135 1.07 8.71 19.30
CA PRO A 135 2.48 8.48 19.64
C PRO A 135 2.61 7.59 20.87
N SER A 136 3.55 6.64 20.82
CA SER A 136 3.86 5.79 21.98
C SER A 136 4.45 6.63 23.12
N ASN A 137 4.08 6.39 24.38
CA ASN A 137 4.70 7.08 25.54
C ASN A 137 6.23 6.95 25.61
N ASN A 138 6.79 5.93 24.96
CA ASN A 138 8.23 5.68 24.89
C ASN A 138 8.94 6.36 23.69
N SER A 139 8.19 7.09 22.85
CA SER A 139 8.72 7.78 21.67
C SER A 139 9.77 8.85 22.01
N GLY A 140 9.73 9.40 23.23
CA GLY A 140 10.70 10.40 23.70
C GLY A 140 11.97 9.86 24.36
N LEU A 141 11.91 8.67 24.99
CA LEU A 141 13.01 8.13 25.82
C LEU A 141 13.77 6.97 25.15
N GLY A 142 13.14 6.24 24.21
CA GLY A 142 13.73 5.05 23.58
C GLY A 142 13.88 5.13 22.05
N CYS A 143 13.35 6.16 21.39
CA CYS A 143 13.43 6.31 19.94
C CYS A 143 14.51 7.33 19.56
N LYS A 144 15.35 6.98 18.60
CA LYS A 144 16.26 7.95 18.00
C LYS A 144 15.46 8.92 17.13
N ARG A 145 15.97 10.13 16.88
CA ARG A 145 15.31 11.10 15.99
C ARG A 145 15.44 10.67 14.51
N CYS A 146 14.62 11.24 13.63
CA CYS A 146 14.85 11.09 12.19
C CYS A 146 16.22 11.65 11.80
N HIS A 147 16.82 11.10 10.73
CA HIS A 147 18.01 11.68 10.14
C HIS A 147 17.75 13.14 9.72
N ARG A 148 18.79 13.98 9.75
CA ARG A 148 18.70 15.41 9.42
C ARG A 148 18.16 15.66 8.00
N SER A 149 18.49 14.79 7.05
CA SER A 149 18.02 14.89 5.65
C SER A 149 16.51 14.65 5.50
N CYS A 150 15.87 14.00 6.47
CA CYS A 150 14.45 13.64 6.38
C CYS A 150 13.50 14.79 6.75
N ASN A 151 14.03 15.96 7.14
CA ASN A 151 13.23 17.11 7.56
C ASN A 151 12.15 16.75 8.58
N GLY A 152 12.49 15.84 9.50
CA GLY A 152 11.61 15.39 10.57
C GLY A 152 10.55 14.37 10.18
N ARG A 153 10.53 13.80 8.96
CA ARG A 153 9.54 12.79 8.52
C ARG A 153 10.24 11.50 8.08
N CYS A 154 10.12 10.44 8.87
CA CYS A 154 10.83 9.20 8.57
C CYS A 154 10.10 7.96 9.06
N TRP A 155 10.40 6.83 8.44
CA TRP A 155 10.00 5.51 8.89
C TRP A 155 11.02 4.88 9.86
N GLY A 156 12.19 5.51 10.03
CA GLY A 156 13.28 5.08 10.89
C GLY A 156 14.42 6.11 10.94
N HIS A 157 15.42 5.89 11.78
CA HIS A 157 16.50 6.85 12.04
C HIS A 157 17.42 7.11 10.84
N GLN A 158 17.55 6.19 9.89
CA GLN A 158 18.54 6.29 8.81
C GLN A 158 18.13 7.29 7.71
N ASP A 159 19.10 7.77 6.94
CA ASP A 159 18.91 8.70 5.82
C ASP A 159 18.10 8.11 4.66
N ASN A 160 18.20 6.80 4.45
CA ASN A 160 17.42 6.04 3.46
C ASN A 160 16.02 5.62 3.94
N GLN A 161 15.60 6.10 5.12
CA GLN A 161 14.30 5.84 5.74
C GLN A 161 13.41 7.08 5.80
N CYS A 162 13.75 8.16 5.07
CA CYS A 162 12.90 9.33 4.97
C CYS A 162 11.57 9.02 4.27
N GLN A 163 10.52 9.75 4.63
CA GLN A 163 9.26 9.71 3.88
C GLN A 163 9.40 10.48 2.57
N SER A 164 9.10 9.85 1.43
CA SER A 164 8.94 10.53 0.15
C SER A 164 7.53 11.13 0.05
N LEU A 165 7.45 12.43 -0.24
CA LEU A 165 6.19 13.14 -0.42
C LEU A 165 5.86 13.21 -1.91
N THR A 166 4.63 12.90 -2.26
CA THR A 166 4.21 12.77 -3.67
C THR A 166 2.88 13.45 -3.96
N LYS A 167 2.28 14.16 -2.99
CA LYS A 167 1.00 14.86 -3.14
C LYS A 167 1.08 16.29 -2.60
N THR A 168 1.52 16.48 -1.35
CA THR A 168 1.46 17.80 -0.70
C THR A 168 2.56 18.77 -1.11
N VAL A 169 3.56 18.28 -1.84
CA VAL A 169 4.69 19.08 -2.34
C VAL A 169 4.52 19.45 -3.82
N CYS A 170 3.44 18.98 -4.45
CA CYS A 170 3.21 19.16 -5.87
C CYS A 170 2.78 20.58 -6.20
N ALA A 171 3.01 20.98 -7.45
CA ALA A 171 2.44 22.21 -7.99
C ALA A 171 0.91 22.11 -8.03
N GLU A 172 0.22 23.25 -7.89
CA GLU A 172 -1.25 23.30 -7.88
C GLU A 172 -1.89 22.79 -9.17
N GLN A 173 -1.15 22.83 -10.28
CA GLN A 173 -1.59 22.35 -11.59
C GLN A 173 -1.54 20.82 -11.73
N CYS A 174 -0.95 20.10 -10.78
CA CYS A 174 -0.92 18.65 -10.83
C CYS A 174 -2.30 18.07 -10.44
N ASP A 175 -2.89 17.25 -11.33
CA ASP A 175 -4.17 16.57 -11.07
C ASP A 175 -4.11 15.53 -9.95
N GLY A 176 -2.91 15.12 -9.53
CA GLY A 176 -2.73 14.04 -8.57
C GLY A 176 -1.35 14.05 -7.92
N ARG A 177 -0.51 13.10 -8.32
CA ARG A 177 0.81 12.87 -7.72
C ARG A 177 1.91 13.64 -8.47
N CYS A 178 3.09 13.76 -7.86
CA CYS A 178 4.29 14.29 -8.49
C CYS A 178 5.56 13.61 -7.96
N PHE A 179 6.66 13.80 -8.67
CA PHE A 179 8.02 13.41 -8.24
C PHE A 179 8.92 14.61 -7.94
N GLY A 180 8.33 15.81 -7.86
CA GLY A 180 8.99 17.04 -7.47
C GLY A 180 8.03 18.24 -7.51
N PRO A 181 8.49 19.44 -7.11
CA PRO A 181 7.60 20.58 -6.85
C PRO A 181 7.19 21.37 -8.10
N TYR A 182 7.83 21.13 -9.25
CA TYR A 182 7.57 21.86 -10.49
C TYR A 182 6.45 21.22 -11.30
N VAL A 183 5.75 22.01 -12.11
CA VAL A 183 4.69 21.52 -13.02
C VAL A 183 5.20 20.45 -14.00
N SER A 184 6.47 20.54 -14.41
CA SER A 184 7.12 19.51 -15.24
C SER A 184 7.22 18.14 -14.56
N ASN A 185 7.04 18.08 -13.24
CA ASN A 185 7.20 16.89 -12.42
C ASN A 185 5.84 16.30 -11.99
N CYS A 186 4.73 16.78 -12.56
CA CYS A 186 3.42 16.17 -12.36
C CYS A 186 3.42 14.76 -12.97
N CYS A 187 2.83 13.81 -12.24
CA CYS A 187 2.57 12.48 -12.75
C CYS A 187 1.36 12.49 -13.68
N HIS A 188 1.24 11.45 -14.50
CA HIS A 188 -0.01 11.19 -15.21
C HIS A 188 -1.16 11.01 -14.20
N LYS A 189 -2.36 11.49 -14.54
CA LYS A 189 -3.55 11.43 -13.67
C LYS A 189 -3.96 10.01 -13.26
N GLU A 190 -3.60 9.01 -14.07
CA GLU A 190 -3.86 7.59 -13.77
C GLU A 190 -2.82 6.98 -12.83
N CYS A 191 -1.74 7.70 -12.49
CA CYS A 191 -0.75 7.22 -11.52
C CYS A 191 -1.26 7.29 -10.09
N ALA A 192 -0.98 6.24 -9.33
CA ALA A 192 -1.19 6.13 -7.90
C ALA A 192 0.17 6.04 -7.18
N GLY A 193 0.28 6.74 -6.06
CA GLY A 193 1.47 6.80 -5.20
C GLY A 193 2.65 7.59 -5.73
N GLY A 194 2.73 7.87 -7.02
CA GLY A 194 3.83 8.60 -7.64
C GLY A 194 4.22 8.02 -8.99
N CYS A 195 5.30 8.54 -9.55
CA CYS A 195 5.82 8.15 -10.85
C CYS A 195 7.31 8.48 -10.97
N SER A 196 7.96 7.93 -11.99
CA SER A 196 9.32 8.31 -12.39
C SER A 196 9.35 9.26 -13.60
N GLY A 197 8.18 9.63 -14.13
CA GLY A 197 8.03 10.45 -15.33
C GLY A 197 6.56 10.80 -15.59
N PRO A 198 6.28 11.66 -16.59
CA PRO A 198 4.95 12.21 -16.81
C PRO A 198 3.98 11.26 -17.53
N LYS A 199 4.45 10.10 -18.04
CA LYS A 199 3.60 9.19 -18.82
C LYS A 199 2.81 8.24 -17.92
N ASP A 200 1.74 7.69 -18.48
CA ASP A 200 0.92 6.63 -17.86
C ASP A 200 1.67 5.30 -17.68
N THR A 201 2.81 5.12 -18.35
CA THR A 201 3.73 3.98 -18.19
C THR A 201 4.78 4.18 -17.11
N ASP A 202 4.95 5.39 -16.60
CA ASP A 202 5.99 5.74 -15.62
C ASP A 202 5.48 5.68 -14.18
N CYS A 203 4.25 5.21 -13.98
CA CYS A 203 3.58 5.18 -12.68
C CYS A 203 4.17 4.11 -11.74
N PHE A 204 4.18 4.42 -10.44
CA PHE A 204 4.53 3.44 -9.41
C PHE A 204 3.45 2.38 -9.20
N ALA A 205 2.19 2.77 -9.35
CA ALA A 205 1.01 1.92 -9.38
C ALA A 205 -0.08 2.61 -10.21
N CYS A 206 -1.08 1.86 -10.66
CA CYS A 206 -2.23 2.43 -11.36
C CYS A 206 -3.39 2.73 -10.42
N THR A 207 -3.99 3.91 -10.55
CA THR A 207 -5.22 4.28 -9.83
C THR A 207 -6.33 3.29 -10.16
N ASN A 208 -6.54 3.01 -11.44
CA ASN A 208 -7.57 2.13 -11.95
C ASN A 208 -7.00 0.78 -12.38
N PHE A 209 -6.62 0.65 -13.66
CA PHE A 209 -6.15 -0.61 -14.23
C PHE A 209 -4.76 -0.48 -14.86
N ASN A 210 -3.97 -1.54 -14.76
CA ASN A 210 -2.74 -1.72 -15.52
C ASN A 210 -3.04 -2.54 -16.78
N ASP A 211 -2.84 -1.92 -17.94
CA ASP A 211 -2.89 -2.57 -19.24
C ASP A 211 -1.48 -2.69 -19.82
N SER A 212 -0.84 -3.85 -19.59
CA SER A 212 0.47 -4.17 -20.14
C SER A 212 1.55 -3.10 -19.85
N GLY A 213 1.49 -2.47 -18.68
CA GLY A 213 2.42 -1.44 -18.22
C GLY A 213 1.85 -0.02 -18.22
N ALA A 214 0.82 0.26 -19.02
CA ALA A 214 0.17 1.57 -19.04
C ALA A 214 -0.99 1.63 -18.04
N CYS A 215 -1.10 2.73 -17.29
CA CYS A 215 -2.22 2.96 -16.39
C CYS A 215 -3.40 3.59 -17.13
N VAL A 216 -4.52 2.86 -17.18
CA VAL A 216 -5.72 3.23 -17.94
C VAL A 216 -6.95 3.30 -17.03
N THR A 217 -7.91 4.16 -17.39
CA THR A 217 -9.19 4.31 -16.67
C THR A 217 -10.07 3.08 -16.81
N GLN A 218 -10.05 2.43 -17.97
CA GLN A 218 -10.86 1.26 -18.30
C GLN A 218 -10.09 0.34 -19.23
N CYS A 219 -10.27 -0.97 -19.07
CA CYS A 219 -9.70 -1.93 -19.99
C CYS A 219 -10.33 -1.82 -21.39
N PRO A 220 -9.59 -2.17 -22.46
CA PRO A 220 -10.11 -2.21 -23.83
C PRO A 220 -11.43 -2.98 -23.94
N GLN A 221 -12.48 -2.29 -24.38
CA GLN A 221 -13.83 -2.86 -24.45
C GLN A 221 -13.96 -3.91 -25.56
N PRO A 222 -14.87 -4.90 -25.43
CA PRO A 222 -15.13 -5.92 -26.45
C PRO A 222 -15.61 -5.37 -27.79
N PHE A 223 -16.29 -4.22 -27.78
CA PHE A 223 -16.80 -3.56 -28.97
C PHE A 223 -16.34 -2.10 -29.02
N VAL A 224 -16.00 -1.62 -30.21
CA VAL A 224 -15.58 -0.24 -30.46
C VAL A 224 -16.46 0.34 -31.56
N TYR A 225 -16.86 1.59 -31.40
CA TYR A 225 -17.63 2.30 -32.40
C TYR A 225 -16.76 2.63 -33.62
N ASN A 226 -17.19 2.18 -34.79
CA ASN A 226 -16.55 2.54 -36.06
C ASN A 226 -17.31 3.74 -36.69
N PRO A 227 -16.67 4.92 -36.77
CA PRO A 227 -17.33 6.12 -37.29
C PRO A 227 -17.62 6.07 -38.79
N THR A 228 -17.03 5.14 -39.54
CA THR A 228 -17.25 4.96 -40.98
C THR A 228 -18.50 4.13 -41.26
N THR A 229 -18.72 3.07 -40.48
CA THR A 229 -19.87 2.16 -40.64
C THR A 229 -21.05 2.54 -39.74
N PHE A 230 -20.84 3.46 -38.78
CA PHE A 230 -21.80 3.86 -37.76
C PHE A 230 -22.29 2.68 -36.90
N GLN A 231 -21.45 1.66 -36.73
CA GLN A 231 -21.78 0.42 -36.00
C GLN A 231 -20.76 0.12 -34.91
N LEU A 232 -21.17 -0.71 -33.94
CA LEU A 232 -20.26 -1.31 -32.97
C LEU A 232 -19.63 -2.55 -33.58
N GLU A 233 -18.30 -2.54 -33.68
CA GLU A 233 -17.51 -3.63 -34.24
C GLU A 233 -16.68 -4.32 -33.16
N SER A 234 -16.43 -5.62 -33.34
CA SER A 234 -15.63 -6.41 -32.40
C SER A 234 -14.20 -5.88 -32.32
N ASN A 235 -13.72 -5.63 -31.10
CA ASN A 235 -12.36 -5.17 -30.85
C ASN A 235 -11.42 -6.35 -30.64
N PRO A 236 -10.44 -6.60 -31.53
CA PRO A 236 -9.48 -7.69 -31.35
C PRO A 236 -8.55 -7.49 -30.16
N ARG A 237 -8.46 -6.26 -29.61
CA ARG A 237 -7.64 -5.93 -28.44
C ARG A 237 -8.42 -5.95 -27.12
N ALA A 238 -9.65 -6.49 -27.12
CA ALA A 238 -10.48 -6.54 -25.94
C ALA A 238 -9.80 -7.28 -24.78
N LYS A 239 -9.91 -6.72 -23.57
CA LYS A 239 -9.39 -7.32 -22.34
C LYS A 239 -10.44 -7.23 -21.22
N TYR A 240 -10.37 -8.17 -20.30
CA TYR A 240 -11.22 -8.26 -19.13
C TYR A 240 -10.54 -7.66 -17.91
N THR A 241 -11.32 -7.13 -16.98
CA THR A 241 -10.82 -6.65 -15.70
C THR A 241 -10.60 -7.83 -14.74
N TYR A 242 -9.41 -7.91 -14.14
CA TYR A 242 -9.10 -8.84 -13.06
C TYR A 242 -8.35 -8.10 -11.95
N GLY A 243 -9.08 -7.75 -10.88
CA GLY A 243 -8.57 -6.83 -9.85
C GLY A 243 -8.21 -5.48 -10.47
N SER A 244 -6.94 -5.10 -10.38
CA SER A 244 -6.36 -3.86 -10.93
C SER A 244 -5.65 -4.07 -12.28
N PHE A 245 -5.89 -5.19 -12.98
CA PHE A 245 -5.22 -5.54 -14.24
C PHE A 245 -6.20 -5.78 -15.38
N CYS A 246 -5.74 -5.49 -16.61
CA CYS A 246 -6.41 -5.90 -17.83
C CYS A 246 -5.80 -7.20 -18.37
N VAL A 247 -6.61 -8.25 -18.49
CA VAL A 247 -6.18 -9.59 -18.91
C VAL A 247 -6.94 -10.06 -20.15
N GLU A 248 -6.25 -10.70 -21.08
CA GLU A 248 -6.88 -11.26 -22.29
C GLU A 248 -7.80 -12.46 -21.98
N LYS A 249 -7.45 -13.23 -20.94
CA LYS A 249 -8.21 -14.40 -20.48
C LYS A 249 -8.30 -14.37 -18.96
N CYS A 250 -9.49 -14.63 -18.42
CA CYS A 250 -9.67 -14.77 -16.98
C CYS A 250 -8.85 -15.96 -16.45
N PRO A 251 -8.08 -15.79 -15.37
CA PRO A 251 -7.40 -16.89 -14.71
C PRO A 251 -8.39 -17.99 -14.31
N ARG A 252 -8.02 -19.27 -14.48
CA ARG A 252 -8.84 -20.39 -14.01
C ARG A 252 -8.92 -20.34 -12.48
N LYS A 253 -10.08 -20.67 -11.92
CA LYS A 253 -10.51 -20.55 -10.51
C LYS A 253 -9.71 -21.38 -9.48
N ASN A 254 -8.49 -21.82 -9.77
CA ASN A 254 -7.75 -22.82 -8.98
C ASN A 254 -6.77 -22.26 -7.94
N TRP A 255 -6.89 -21.00 -7.50
CA TRP A 255 -5.95 -20.43 -6.51
C TRP A 255 -6.58 -19.96 -5.18
N LEU A 256 -7.84 -20.28 -4.92
CA LEU A 256 -8.38 -20.21 -3.56
C LEU A 256 -8.25 -21.61 -2.95
N PRO A 257 -7.53 -21.80 -1.82
CA PRO A 257 -7.76 -22.98 -1.02
C PRO A 257 -9.23 -22.93 -0.57
N ASP A 258 -10.01 -23.89 -1.06
CA ASP A 258 -11.39 -24.11 -0.66
C ASP A 258 -11.44 -24.25 0.88
N PRO A 259 -12.24 -23.44 1.62
CA PRO A 259 -12.41 -23.61 3.06
C PRO A 259 -13.21 -24.86 3.45
N HIS A 260 -13.72 -25.60 2.46
CA HIS A 260 -14.63 -26.72 2.68
C HIS A 260 -14.13 -27.97 1.97
N HIS A 261 -13.03 -28.54 2.45
CA HIS A 261 -12.84 -29.99 2.43
C HIS A 261 -12.45 -30.41 3.84
N ALA A 262 -13.41 -31.09 4.49
CA ALA A 262 -13.31 -31.70 5.81
C ALA A 262 -12.30 -32.86 5.82
#